data_AF-A0A7J6W1Z9-F1
#
_entry.id   AF-A0A7J6W1Z9-F1
#
_cell.length_a   1.000
_cell.length_b   1.000
_cell.length_c   1.000
_cell.angle_alpha   90.00
_cell.angle_beta   90.00
_cell.angle_gamma   90.00
#
_symmetry.space_group_name_H-M   'P 1'
#
loop_
_entity.id
_entity.type
_entity.pdbx_description
1 polymer ?
#
loop_
_entity_poly.entity_id
_entity_poly.type
_entity_poly.pdbx_seq_one_letter_code
_entity_poly.pdbx_strand_id
1 'polypeptide(L)'
;MKKALDQTIRDLKRGVNKKVLKVPGIEQKVLDATSNEPWGPHGSHLADIAQATRNYHEYQMIMAVIWKRINDTGKNWRHVYKVSIISF
;
A
#
# COMPACT_ATOMS: atom_id res chain seq x y z
N MET A 1 26.47 -31.62 -7.09
CA MET A 1 26.50 -30.78 -5.88
C MET A 1 26.33 -29.27 -6.14
N LYS A 2 26.95 -28.65 -7.16
CA LYS A 2 26.82 -27.20 -7.44
C LYS A 2 25.37 -26.71 -7.69
N LYS A 3 24.56 -27.45 -8.45
CA LYS A 3 23.17 -27.07 -8.76
C LYS A 3 22.25 -26.94 -7.53
N ALA A 4 22.47 -27.77 -6.51
CA ALA A 4 21.66 -27.72 -5.29
C ALA A 4 21.97 -26.43 -4.49
N LEU A 5 23.26 -26.07 -4.41
CA LEU A 5 23.71 -24.85 -3.73
C LEU A 5 23.19 -23.59 -4.43
N ASP A 6 23.21 -23.55 -5.77
CA ASP A 6 22.69 -22.42 -6.55
C ASP A 6 21.18 -22.21 -6.37
N GLN A 7 20.43 -23.30 -6.20
CA GLN A 7 19.00 -23.25 -5.93
C GLN A 7 18.73 -22.72 -4.51
N THR A 8 19.44 -23.24 -3.52
CA THR A 8 19.34 -22.77 -2.12
C THR A 8 19.70 -21.28 -2.00
N ILE A 9 20.73 -20.81 -2.72
CA ILE A 9 21.11 -19.39 -2.76
C ILE A 9 20.01 -18.53 -3.39
N ARG A 10 19.37 -19.01 -4.46
CA ARG A 10 18.25 -18.31 -5.12
C ARG A 10 17.03 -18.19 -4.20
N ASP A 11 16.71 -19.26 -3.49
CA ASP A 11 15.57 -19.30 -2.58
C ASP A 11 15.84 -18.48 -1.31
N LEU A 12 17.07 -18.47 -0.80
CA LEU A 12 17.54 -17.53 0.22
C LEU A 12 17.42 -16.09 -0.25
N LYS A 13 17.89 -15.75 -1.45
CA LYS A 13 17.81 -14.39 -2.00
C LYS A 13 16.36 -13.92 -2.15
N ARG A 14 15.45 -14.82 -2.56
CA ARG A 14 14.00 -14.55 -2.61
C ARG A 14 13.39 -14.37 -1.21
N GLY A 15 13.77 -15.20 -0.24
CA GLY A 15 13.31 -15.12 1.14
C GLY A 15 13.81 -13.85 1.86
N VAL A 16 15.07 -13.47 1.61
CA VAL A 16 15.69 -12.24 2.14
C VAL A 16 15.03 -11.01 1.51
N ASN A 17 14.75 -10.99 0.20
CA ASN A 17 14.00 -9.89 -0.41
C ASN A 17 12.59 -9.74 0.20
N LYS A 18 11.92 -10.84 0.57
CA LYS A 18 10.62 -10.78 1.25
C LYS A 18 10.68 -10.37 2.73
N LYS A 19 11.78 -10.64 3.43
CA LYS A 19 11.96 -10.27 4.85
C LYS A 19 12.59 -8.88 5.06
N VAL A 20 13.45 -8.45 4.14
CA VAL A 20 14.14 -7.15 4.18
C VAL A 20 13.26 -6.04 3.59
N LEU A 21 12.45 -6.33 2.56
CA LEU A 21 11.31 -5.48 2.25
C LEU A 21 10.17 -5.87 3.17
N LYS A 22 10.05 -5.20 4.32
CA LYS A 22 8.75 -5.07 4.98
C LYS A 22 7.84 -4.34 3.98
N VAL A 23 7.27 -5.07 3.02
CA VAL A 23 6.27 -4.52 2.12
C VAL A 23 5.21 -3.94 3.04
N PRO A 24 4.97 -2.63 3.01
CA PRO A 24 4.02 -2.02 3.91
C PRO A 24 2.67 -2.72 3.73
N GLY A 25 2.02 -3.05 4.85
CA GLY A 25 0.66 -3.60 4.81
C GLY A 25 -0.25 -2.65 4.04
N ILE A 26 -1.37 -3.17 3.54
CA ILE A 26 -2.29 -2.38 2.70
C ILE A 26 -2.70 -1.06 3.34
N GLU A 27 -2.91 -1.06 4.66
CA GLU A 27 -3.23 0.13 5.45
C GLU A 27 -2.19 1.24 5.30
N GLN A 28 -0.90 0.91 5.41
CA GLN A 28 0.17 1.89 5.27
C GLN A 28 0.21 2.46 3.85
N LYS A 29 -0.01 1.61 2.83
CA LYS A 29 -0.08 2.07 1.43
C LYS A 29 -1.22 3.06 1.21
N VAL A 30 -2.38 2.82 1.83
CA VAL A 30 -3.53 3.75 1.77
C VAL A 30 -3.23 5.06 2.51
N LEU A 31 -2.58 4.99 3.67
CA LEU A 31 -2.15 6.17 4.42
C LEU A 31 -1.14 7.02 3.64
N ASP A 32 -0.17 6.38 2.98
CA ASP A 32 0.84 7.05 2.17
C ASP A 32 0.23 7.68 0.92
N ALA A 33 -0.68 6.94 0.25
CA ALA A 33 -1.42 7.43 -0.92
C ALA A 33 -2.33 8.62 -0.59
N THR A 34 -2.84 8.70 0.64
CA THR A 34 -3.73 9.79 1.11
C THR A 34 -3.02 10.84 1.96
N SER A 35 -1.69 10.86 1.99
CA SER A 35 -0.89 11.82 2.77
C SER A 35 -1.14 13.29 2.39
N ASN A 36 -0.89 14.24 3.30
CA ASN A 36 -1.04 15.68 3.02
C ASN A 36 0.11 16.27 2.17
N GLU A 37 1.02 15.43 1.66
CA GLU A 37 2.16 15.88 0.88
C GLU A 37 1.73 16.53 -0.45
N PRO A 38 2.51 17.46 -1.01
CA PRO A 38 2.11 18.22 -2.19
C PRO A 38 2.06 17.37 -3.47
N TRP A 39 2.76 16.23 -3.49
CA TRP A 39 2.77 15.29 -4.62
C TRP A 39 1.64 14.25 -4.56
N GLY A 40 1.24 13.74 -5.73
CA GLY A 40 0.18 12.73 -5.85
C GLY A 40 0.61 11.33 -5.40
N PRO A 41 -0.36 10.40 -5.21
CA PRO A 41 -0.05 9.01 -4.95
C PRO A 41 0.69 8.37 -6.13
N HIS A 42 1.70 7.57 -5.83
CA HIS A 42 2.43 6.83 -6.86
C HIS A 42 1.51 5.76 -7.50
N GLY A 43 1.56 5.62 -8.83
CA GLY A 43 0.68 4.70 -9.56
C GLY A 43 0.76 3.24 -9.10
N SER A 44 1.94 2.80 -8.60
CA SER A 44 2.07 1.45 -8.03
C SER A 44 1.25 1.27 -6.73
N HIS A 45 1.14 2.31 -5.89
CA HIS A 45 0.30 2.25 -4.71
C HIS A 45 -1.18 2.15 -5.09
N LEU A 46 -1.61 2.91 -6.10
CA LEU A 46 -2.99 2.84 -6.59
C LEU A 46 -3.33 1.46 -7.14
N ALA A 47 -2.42 0.86 -7.92
CA ALA A 47 -2.61 -0.49 -8.45
C ALA A 47 -2.69 -1.54 -7.33
N ASP A 48 -1.81 -1.45 -6.33
CA ASP A 48 -1.83 -2.35 -5.17
C ASP A 48 -3.13 -2.20 -4.37
N ILE A 49 -3.60 -0.97 -4.17
CA ILE A 49 -4.87 -0.69 -3.47
C ILE A 49 -6.05 -1.25 -4.27
N ALA A 50 -6.10 -1.01 -5.58
CA ALA A 50 -7.14 -1.54 -6.45
C ALA A 50 -7.17 -3.08 -6.51
N GLN A 51 -6.02 -3.74 -6.37
CA GLN A 51 -5.97 -5.19 -6.26
C GLN A 51 -6.52 -5.66 -4.90
N ALA A 52 -6.16 -4.95 -3.82
CA ALA A 52 -6.53 -5.29 -2.45
C ALA A 52 -8.02 -5.10 -2.14
N THR A 53 -8.74 -4.24 -2.87
CA THR A 53 -10.21 -4.10 -2.71
C THR A 53 -10.97 -5.40 -2.98
N ARG A 54 -10.37 -6.37 -3.68
CA ARG A 54 -10.96 -7.69 -3.93
C ARG A 54 -10.90 -8.62 -2.71
N ASN A 55 -10.11 -8.27 -1.70
CA ASN A 55 -10.04 -9.00 -0.44
C ASN A 55 -10.92 -8.31 0.60
N TYR A 56 -11.89 -9.03 1.17
CA TYR A 56 -12.83 -8.47 2.14
C TYR A 56 -12.14 -7.84 3.36
N HIS A 57 -11.10 -8.48 3.90
CA HIS A 57 -10.39 -7.96 5.07
C HIS A 57 -9.63 -6.67 4.74
N GLU A 58 -8.90 -6.66 3.64
CA GLU A 58 -8.14 -5.49 3.20
C GLU A 58 -9.05 -4.33 2.79
N TYR A 59 -10.20 -4.63 2.16
CA TYR A 59 -11.23 -3.66 1.84
C TYR A 59 -11.77 -2.94 3.08
N GLN A 60 -12.03 -3.67 4.17
CA GLN A 60 -12.46 -3.04 5.43
C GLN A 60 -11.40 -2.07 5.97
N MET A 61 -10.11 -2.42 5.88
CA MET A 61 -9.01 -1.53 6.28
C MET A 61 -8.92 -0.29 5.38
N ILE A 62 -9.03 -0.46 4.06
CA ILE A 62 -9.05 0.64 3.09
C ILE A 62 -10.19 1.61 3.42
N MET A 63 -11.40 1.08 3.62
CA MET A 63 -12.59 1.88 3.92
C MET A 63 -12.48 2.61 5.25
N ALA A 64 -11.90 2.01 6.28
CA ALA A 64 -11.67 2.69 7.56
C ALA A 64 -10.80 3.95 7.40
N VAL A 65 -9.76 3.88 6.56
CA VAL A 65 -8.92 5.06 6.26
C VAL A 65 -9.69 6.07 5.43
N ILE A 66 -10.46 5.63 4.42
CA ILE A 66 -11.27 6.52 3.58
C ILE A 66 -12.25 7.34 4.43
N TRP A 67 -13.00 6.67 5.29
CA TRP A 67 -13.97 7.31 6.20
C TRP A 67 -13.32 8.30 7.16
N LYS A 68 -12.10 8.02 7.63
CA LYS A 68 -11.37 8.97 8.47
C LYS A 68 -10.95 10.21 7.66
N ARG A 69 -10.39 10.01 6.47
CA ARG A 69 -9.81 11.07 5.64
C ARG A 69 -10.84 11.99 5.01
N ILE A 70 -12.03 11.49 4.68
CA ILE A 70 -13.10 12.32 4.09
C ILE A 70 -13.64 13.38 5.06
N ASN A 71 -13.49 13.13 6.38
CA ASN A 71 -13.92 14.05 7.43
C ASN A 71 -12.82 15.03 7.87
N ASP A 72 -11.63 14.97 7.28
CA ASP A 72 -10.55 15.92 7.59
C ASP A 72 -10.91 17.32 7.08
N THR A 73 -10.58 18.36 7.87
CA THR A 73 -10.89 19.76 7.55
C THR A 73 -9.67 20.66 7.71
N GLY A 74 -9.77 21.90 7.21
CA GLY A 74 -8.74 22.92 7.36
C GLY A 74 -7.43 22.61 6.60
N LYS A 75 -6.31 22.53 7.33
CA LYS A 75 -4.95 22.38 6.76
C LYS A 75 -4.72 21.04 6.04
N ASN A 76 -5.62 20.08 6.20
CA ASN A 76 -5.52 18.72 5.66
C ASN A 76 -6.41 18.50 4.43
N TRP A 77 -6.78 19.57 3.71
CA TRP A 77 -7.65 19.48 2.52
C TRP A 77 -7.16 18.46 1.46
N ARG A 78 -5.84 18.20 1.36
CA ARG A 78 -5.30 17.22 0.41
C ARG A 78 -5.66 15.78 0.78
N HIS A 79 -5.93 15.49 2.06
CA HIS A 79 -6.47 14.19 2.46
C HIS A 79 -7.82 13.93 1.77
N VAL A 80 -8.74 14.90 1.85
CA VAL A 80 -10.07 14.81 1.22
C VAL A 80 -9.97 14.75 -0.31
N TYR A 81 -9.04 15.50 -0.90
CA TYR A 81 -8.80 15.43 -2.34
C TYR A 81 -8.25 14.06 -2.77
N LYS A 82 -7.19 13.57 -2.12
CA LYS A 82 -6.54 12.30 -2.49
C LYS A 82 -7.39 11.08 -2.14
N VAL A 83 -8.21 11.14 -1.09
CA VAL A 83 -9.12 10.05 -0.75
C VAL A 83 -10.16 9.86 -1.86
N SER A 84 -10.63 10.95 -2.46
CA SER A 84 -11.55 10.91 -3.60
C SER A 84 -10.95 10.25 -4.84
N ILE A 85 -9.62 10.26 -4.99
CA ILE A 85 -8.92 9.60 -6.11
C ILE A 85 -8.91 8.07 -5.95
N ILE A 86 -8.93 7.57 -4.71
CA ILE A 86 -8.81 6.14 -4.41
C ILE A 86 -10.14 5.49 -4.00
N SER A 87 -11.21 6.28 -3.91
CA SER A 87 -12.58 5.83 -3.68
C SER A 87 -13.17 5.35 -5.00
N PHE A 88 -13.28 4.03 -5.20
CA PHE A 88 -13.87 3.39 -6.38
C PHE A 88 -15.15 2.63 -6.01
#